data_AF-A0A9D1TPC2-F1
#
_entry.id   AF-A0A9D1TPC2-F1
#
_cell.length_a   1.000
_cell.length_b   1.000
_cell.length_c   1.000
_cell.angle_alpha   90.00
_cell.angle_beta   90.00
_cell.angle_gamma   90.00
#
_symmetry.space_group_name_H-M   'P 1'
#
loop_
_entity.id
_entity.type
_entity.pdbx_description
1 polymer ?
#
loop_
_entity_poly.entity_id
_entity_poly.type
_entity_poly.pdbx_seq_one_letter_code
_entity_poly.pdbx_strand_id
1 'polypeptide(L)'
;MNKRLHSTYFQLFVVWLVLFSVMAYMTLHSTEWAPSKPVPAKPLPVAVSEPAPVPVPVPVVEEPAPAPELPLLPQGRKQGSGSLGTPVPHWDSAAQRFTLTVPYQGTPGEYTGFLFDRVASACFDLHGTWTTRAQTIQVRGKQAGCPVQLIQTGQHGTFVRFSLVGKALPRRLIRYSPTELLIIMETDTAQAAPAARTDGLPAQTAPAGDRAPNPNIPAASGQAASPAGQAAH
;
A
#
# COMPACT_ATOMS: atom_id res chain seq x y z
N MET A 1 -25.52 41.67 -31.47
CA MET A 1 -24.65 40.86 -30.58
C MET A 1 -25.24 39.48 -30.20
N ASN A 2 -26.27 38.96 -30.88
CA ASN A 2 -26.98 37.74 -30.40
C ASN A 2 -26.40 36.41 -30.89
N LYS A 3 -25.64 36.38 -32.01
CA LYS A 3 -25.10 35.13 -32.58
C LYS A 3 -23.98 34.51 -31.72
N ARG A 4 -23.14 35.35 -31.07
CA ARG A 4 -22.04 34.87 -30.22
C ARG A 4 -22.55 34.27 -28.91
N LEU A 5 -23.58 34.87 -28.29
CA LEU A 5 -24.22 34.32 -27.09
C LEU A 5 -24.81 32.93 -27.37
N HIS A 6 -25.56 32.79 -28.47
CA HIS A 6 -26.18 31.52 -28.85
C HIS A 6 -25.12 30.42 -29.12
N SER A 7 -23.98 30.78 -29.70
CA SER A 7 -22.85 29.87 -29.91
C SER A 7 -22.21 29.41 -28.59
N THR A 8 -22.07 30.29 -27.60
CA THR A 8 -21.49 29.92 -26.30
C THR A 8 -22.43 29.02 -25.49
N TYR A 9 -23.73 29.31 -25.47
CA TYR A 9 -24.71 28.44 -24.82
C TYR A 9 -24.78 27.06 -25.48
N PHE A 10 -24.70 27.01 -26.82
CA PHE A 10 -24.65 25.74 -27.55
C PHE A 10 -23.40 24.93 -27.19
N GLN A 11 -22.22 25.56 -27.11
CA GLN A 11 -20.98 24.89 -26.70
C GLN A 11 -21.05 24.37 -25.26
N LEU A 12 -21.57 25.16 -24.32
CA LEU A 12 -21.77 24.72 -22.93
C LEU A 12 -22.73 23.54 -22.85
N PHE A 13 -23.80 23.56 -23.65
CA PHE A 13 -24.76 22.46 -23.71
C PHE A 13 -24.13 21.16 -24.26
N VAL A 14 -23.30 21.26 -25.30
CA VAL A 14 -22.57 20.10 -25.84
C VAL A 14 -21.59 19.53 -24.82
N VAL A 15 -20.82 20.38 -24.13
CA VAL A 15 -19.89 19.93 -23.07
C VAL A 15 -20.66 19.25 -21.93
N TRP A 16 -21.80 19.81 -21.53
CA TRP A 16 -22.66 19.22 -20.51
C TRP A 16 -23.19 17.84 -20.94
N LEU A 17 -23.64 17.67 -22.19
CA LEU A 17 -24.10 16.39 -22.72
C LEU A 17 -22.99 15.33 -22.73
N VAL A 18 -21.75 15.70 -23.09
CA VAL A 18 -20.61 14.79 -23.07
C VAL A 18 -20.30 14.34 -21.64
N LEU A 19 -20.23 15.27 -20.69
CA LEU A 19 -19.98 14.96 -19.28
C LEU A 19 -21.08 14.06 -18.69
N PHE A 20 -22.34 14.36 -19.00
CA PHE A 20 -23.47 13.56 -18.56
C PHE A 20 -23.42 12.13 -19.14
N SER A 21 -23.07 12.01 -20.43
CA SER A 21 -22.93 10.70 -21.10
C SER A 21 -21.80 9.87 -20.50
N VAL A 22 -20.66 10.47 -20.18
CA VAL A 22 -19.54 9.79 -19.51
C VAL A 22 -19.94 9.33 -18.11
N MET A 23 -20.66 10.16 -17.35
CA MET A 23 -21.13 9.81 -16.01
C MET A 23 -22.14 8.65 -16.04
N ALA A 24 -23.09 8.69 -16.98
CA ALA A 24 -24.07 7.62 -17.18
C ALA A 24 -23.39 6.30 -17.59
N TYR A 25 -22.42 6.35 -18.50
CA TYR A 25 -21.61 5.19 -18.91
C TYR A 25 -20.87 4.57 -17.70
N MET A 26 -20.22 5.40 -16.88
CA MET A 26 -19.52 4.93 -15.68
C MET A 26 -20.46 4.26 -14.68
N THR A 27 -21.69 4.77 -14.53
CA THR A 27 -22.67 4.21 -13.59
C THR A 27 -23.22 2.88 -14.09
N LEU A 28 -23.49 2.75 -15.39
CA LEU A 28 -24.00 1.52 -15.99
C LEU A 28 -22.95 0.40 -16.03
N HIS A 29 -21.68 0.74 -16.15
CA HIS A 29 -20.58 -0.23 -16.17
C HIS A 29 -19.98 -0.54 -14.79
N SER A 30 -20.41 0.12 -13.71
CA SER A 30 -19.92 -0.19 -12.36
C SER A 30 -20.77 -1.20 -11.58
N THR A 31 -21.80 -1.80 -12.19
CA THR A 31 -22.76 -2.68 -11.48
C THR A 31 -22.55 -4.18 -11.70
N GLU A 32 -21.40 -4.63 -12.22
CA GLU A 32 -21.05 -6.06 -12.18
C GLU A 32 -20.44 -6.42 -10.82
N TRP A 33 -21.26 -6.31 -9.77
CA TRP A 33 -20.97 -6.90 -8.47
C TRP A 33 -21.55 -8.31 -8.46
N ALA A 34 -20.75 -9.28 -8.90
CA ALA A 34 -21.07 -10.69 -8.73
C ALA A 34 -20.94 -11.05 -7.24
N PRO A 35 -21.94 -11.66 -6.61
CA PRO A 35 -21.81 -12.15 -5.24
C PRO A 35 -20.84 -13.35 -5.24
N SER A 36 -19.68 -13.17 -4.62
CA SER A 36 -18.72 -14.25 -4.37
C SER A 36 -19.41 -15.38 -3.60
N LYS A 37 -19.45 -16.57 -4.21
CA LYS A 37 -19.98 -17.80 -3.61
C LYS A 37 -19.29 -18.07 -2.26
N PRO A 38 -20.02 -18.53 -1.23
CA PRO A 38 -19.40 -18.93 0.03
C PRO A 38 -18.51 -20.16 -0.19
N VAL A 39 -17.26 -20.05 0.26
CA VAL A 39 -16.27 -21.15 0.25
C VAL A 39 -16.73 -22.22 1.26
N PRO A 40 -16.82 -23.51 0.88
CA PRO A 40 -17.17 -24.56 1.81
C PRO A 40 -15.99 -24.81 2.77
N ALA A 41 -16.24 -24.71 4.07
CA ALA A 41 -15.28 -25.06 5.10
C ALA A 41 -15.01 -26.57 5.06
N LYS A 42 -13.76 -26.95 4.77
CA LYS A 42 -13.26 -28.32 4.88
C LYS A 42 -12.63 -28.49 6.26
N PRO A 43 -13.13 -29.37 7.14
CA PRO A 43 -12.52 -29.59 8.46
C PRO A 43 -11.18 -30.33 8.30
N LEU A 44 -10.14 -29.79 8.94
CA LEU A 44 -8.83 -30.45 9.09
C LEU A 44 -8.97 -31.62 10.09
N PRO A 45 -8.33 -32.78 9.83
CA PRO A 45 -8.34 -33.90 10.76
C PRO A 45 -7.43 -33.61 11.95
N VAL A 46 -7.98 -33.77 13.15
CA VAL A 46 -7.22 -33.80 14.41
C VAL A 46 -6.46 -35.13 14.45
N ALA A 47 -5.13 -35.07 14.34
CA ALA A 47 -4.27 -36.20 14.66
C ALA A 47 -4.08 -36.25 16.18
N VAL A 48 -4.74 -37.20 16.82
CA VAL A 48 -4.44 -37.66 18.18
C VAL A 48 -3.36 -38.73 18.05
N SER A 49 -2.21 -38.52 18.72
CA SER A 49 -1.28 -39.60 19.05
C SER A 49 -0.78 -39.41 20.48
N GLU A 50 -0.86 -40.51 21.21
CA GLU A 50 -0.71 -40.80 22.64
C GLU A 50 0.78 -40.92 23.10
N PRO A 51 1.09 -41.42 24.31
CA PRO A 51 1.55 -40.68 25.48
C PRO A 51 3.08 -40.66 25.70
N ALA A 52 3.50 -39.83 26.67
CA ALA A 52 4.87 -39.46 27.03
C ALA A 52 5.74 -40.56 27.65
N PRO A 53 7.06 -40.30 27.75
CA PRO A 53 7.82 -40.57 28.98
C PRO A 53 8.29 -39.25 29.65
N VAL A 54 8.20 -39.22 30.98
CA VAL A 54 8.46 -38.09 31.91
C VAL A 54 9.84 -38.31 32.58
N PRO A 55 10.48 -37.33 33.26
CA PRO A 55 10.93 -35.99 32.85
C PRO A 55 12.46 -35.81 33.08
N VAL A 56 13.08 -34.82 32.44
CA VAL A 56 14.29 -34.16 32.99
C VAL A 56 13.86 -32.78 33.46
N PRO A 57 14.17 -32.34 34.69
CA PRO A 57 13.76 -31.03 35.18
C PRO A 57 14.55 -29.94 34.45
N VAL A 58 14.01 -29.46 33.33
CA VAL A 58 14.36 -28.17 32.77
C VAL A 58 13.81 -27.10 33.71
N PRO A 59 14.61 -26.09 34.11
CA PRO A 59 14.08 -24.96 34.87
C PRO A 59 12.94 -24.35 34.06
N VAL A 60 11.79 -24.20 34.71
CA VAL A 60 10.60 -23.53 34.15
C VAL A 60 11.04 -22.11 33.81
N VAL A 61 11.38 -21.88 32.55
CA VAL A 61 11.30 -20.56 31.96
C VAL A 61 9.80 -20.32 31.88
N GLU A 62 9.27 -19.49 32.79
CA GLU A 62 7.95 -18.91 32.63
C GLU A 62 7.90 -18.30 31.24
N GLU A 63 7.23 -18.99 30.31
CA GLU A 63 6.82 -18.40 29.05
C GLU A 63 5.95 -17.19 29.43
N PRO A 64 6.38 -15.96 29.10
CA PRO A 64 5.59 -14.79 29.43
C PRO A 64 4.20 -14.98 28.84
N ALA A 65 3.15 -14.84 29.66
CA ALA A 65 1.78 -14.90 29.18
C ALA A 65 1.64 -14.04 27.92
N PRO A 66 0.99 -14.54 26.85
CA PRO A 66 0.88 -13.79 25.60
C PRO A 66 0.28 -12.43 25.91
N ALA A 67 0.98 -11.38 25.51
CA ALA A 67 0.54 -10.01 25.75
C ALA A 67 -0.90 -9.84 25.24
N PRO A 68 -1.79 -9.14 25.98
CA PRO A 68 -3.17 -8.97 25.55
C PRO A 68 -3.19 -8.30 24.17
N GLU A 69 -3.84 -8.94 23.21
CA GLU A 69 -3.99 -8.37 21.87
C GLU A 69 -4.74 -7.05 21.95
N LEU A 70 -4.19 -5.99 21.34
CA LEU A 70 -4.84 -4.68 21.30
C LEU A 70 -6.20 -4.77 20.60
N PRO A 71 -7.25 -4.07 21.09
CA PRO A 71 -8.57 -4.14 20.50
C PRO A 71 -8.58 -3.66 19.04
N LEU A 72 -9.43 -4.29 18.22
CA LEU A 72 -9.69 -3.83 16.86
C LEU A 72 -10.51 -2.55 16.91
N LEU A 73 -10.12 -1.57 16.10
CA LEU A 73 -10.96 -0.40 15.86
C LEU A 73 -12.23 -0.87 15.12
N PRO A 74 -13.43 -0.44 15.49
CA PRO A 74 -14.65 -0.87 14.79
C PRO A 74 -14.74 -0.23 13.40
N GLN A 75 -15.23 -1.01 12.42
CA GLN A 75 -15.60 -0.48 11.12
C GLN A 75 -16.98 0.17 11.17
N GLY A 76 -17.12 1.31 10.50
CA GLY A 76 -18.36 2.05 10.42
C GLY A 76 -18.13 3.54 10.23
N ARG A 77 -19.06 4.37 10.72
CA ARG A 77 -19.10 5.82 10.48
C ARG A 77 -19.32 6.66 11.74
N LYS A 78 -19.30 6.04 12.93
CA LYS A 78 -19.37 6.78 14.20
C LYS A 78 -18.21 7.75 14.29
N GLN A 79 -18.52 9.00 14.58
CA GLN A 79 -17.53 10.07 14.63
C GLN A 79 -16.74 10.02 15.94
N GLY A 80 -15.42 10.11 15.81
CA GLY A 80 -14.51 10.42 16.91
C GLY A 80 -14.13 11.89 16.94
N SER A 81 -13.21 12.24 17.81
CA SER A 81 -12.62 13.57 17.84
C SER A 81 -11.27 13.57 18.53
N GLY A 82 -10.34 14.39 18.04
CA GLY A 82 -9.02 14.47 18.68
C GLY A 82 -7.95 15.15 17.85
N SER A 83 -6.70 14.88 18.21
CA SER A 83 -5.51 15.25 17.44
C SER A 83 -4.71 14.02 17.08
N LEU A 84 -4.08 14.04 15.92
CA LEU A 84 -3.19 12.99 15.44
C LEU A 84 -1.76 13.52 15.37
N GLY A 85 -0.82 12.76 15.94
CA GLY A 85 0.61 12.98 15.84
C GLY A 85 1.19 12.53 14.50
N THR A 86 2.51 12.55 14.42
CA THR A 86 3.25 12.10 13.24
C THR A 86 3.18 10.57 13.12
N PRO A 87 2.68 10.01 12.00
CA PRO A 87 2.73 8.59 11.70
C PRO A 87 4.17 8.10 11.59
N VAL A 88 4.47 6.99 12.25
CA VAL A 88 5.79 6.35 12.26
C VAL A 88 5.68 4.99 11.56
N PRO A 89 6.25 4.83 10.36
CA PRO A 89 6.27 3.56 9.66
C PRO A 89 7.32 2.61 10.23
N HIS A 90 6.94 1.36 10.41
CA HIS A 90 7.81 0.27 10.82
C HIS A 90 7.60 -0.96 9.92
N TRP A 91 8.69 -1.56 9.47
CA TRP A 91 8.68 -2.81 8.71
C TRP A 91 9.47 -3.86 9.50
N ASP A 92 8.77 -4.91 9.89
CA ASP A 92 9.36 -6.12 10.42
C ASP A 92 9.46 -7.15 9.28
N SER A 93 10.68 -7.34 8.77
CA SER A 93 10.95 -8.31 7.72
C SER A 93 10.86 -9.76 8.19
N ALA A 94 11.07 -10.05 9.47
CA ALA A 94 10.99 -11.40 10.00
C ALA A 94 9.52 -11.84 10.11
N ALA A 95 8.67 -10.96 10.64
CA ALA A 95 7.22 -11.19 10.73
C ALA A 95 6.47 -10.90 9.42
N GLN A 96 7.15 -10.38 8.39
CA GLN A 96 6.52 -9.90 7.15
C GLN A 96 5.33 -8.96 7.44
N ARG A 97 5.53 -8.05 8.40
CA ARG A 97 4.49 -7.20 8.96
C ARG A 97 4.91 -5.74 8.87
N PHE A 98 4.06 -4.93 8.25
CA PHE A 98 4.19 -3.49 8.27
C PHE A 98 3.24 -2.91 9.32
N THR A 99 3.75 -2.00 10.15
CA THR A 99 2.98 -1.28 11.17
C THR A 99 3.16 0.21 10.97
N LEU A 100 2.06 0.95 10.88
CA LEU A 100 2.05 2.40 10.97
C LEU A 100 1.49 2.79 12.33
N THR A 101 2.36 3.30 13.19
CA THR A 101 1.97 3.82 14.51
C THR A 101 1.60 5.28 14.39
N VAL A 102 0.40 5.64 14.81
CA VAL A 102 -0.09 7.02 14.80
C VAL A 102 -0.49 7.41 16.22
N PRO A 103 0.34 8.22 16.91
CA PRO A 103 -0.04 8.76 18.21
C PRO A 103 -1.31 9.60 18.08
N TYR A 104 -2.20 9.54 19.07
CA TYR A 104 -3.39 10.37 19.09
C TYR A 104 -3.75 10.81 20.51
N GLN A 105 -4.51 11.91 20.58
CA GLN A 105 -5.21 12.34 21.79
C GLN A 105 -6.68 12.51 21.47
N GLY A 106 -7.56 11.98 22.31
CA GLY A 106 -9.01 12.12 22.15
C GLY A 106 -9.75 10.79 22.17
N THR A 107 -10.89 10.73 21.49
CA THR A 107 -11.73 9.53 21.43
C THR A 107 -11.78 9.01 20.00
N PRO A 108 -11.29 7.78 19.75
CA PRO A 108 -11.33 7.22 18.42
C PRO A 108 -12.79 6.96 18.00
N GLY A 109 -13.09 7.30 16.76
CA GLY A 109 -14.36 6.95 16.12
C GLY A 109 -14.31 5.56 15.51
N GLU A 110 -15.14 5.34 14.51
CA GLU A 110 -15.04 4.21 13.61
C GLU A 110 -14.23 4.56 12.38
N TYR A 111 -13.84 3.55 11.61
CA TYR A 111 -13.16 3.75 10.32
C TYR A 111 -13.90 3.08 9.16
N THR A 112 -13.70 3.62 7.96
CA THR A 112 -13.97 2.91 6.71
C THR A 112 -12.66 2.63 6.00
N GLY A 113 -12.51 1.45 5.42
CA GLY A 113 -11.32 1.13 4.65
C GLY A 113 -11.66 0.71 3.22
N PHE A 114 -10.80 1.07 2.28
CA PHE A 114 -10.89 0.76 0.87
C PHE A 114 -9.61 0.07 0.41
N LEU A 115 -9.76 -1.04 -0.31
CA LEU A 115 -8.66 -1.69 -1.04
C LEU A 115 -8.90 -1.43 -2.51
N PHE A 116 -7.84 -1.17 -3.24
CA PHE A 116 -7.91 -0.99 -4.69
C PHE A 116 -7.27 -2.22 -5.34
N ASP A 117 -8.00 -2.90 -6.22
CA ASP A 117 -7.51 -4.16 -6.81
C ASP A 117 -6.48 -3.91 -7.93
N ARG A 118 -6.53 -2.74 -8.56
CA ARG A 118 -5.69 -2.39 -9.73
C ARG A 118 -4.43 -1.61 -9.38
N VAL A 119 -4.36 -1.09 -8.16
CA VAL A 119 -3.21 -0.36 -7.64
C VAL A 119 -3.00 -0.95 -6.26
N ALA A 120 -1.78 -1.40 -5.93
CA ALA A 120 -1.47 -1.86 -4.58
C ALA A 120 -1.53 -0.67 -3.61
N SER A 121 -2.74 -0.23 -3.30
CA SER A 121 -3.07 0.89 -2.44
C SER A 121 -4.20 0.51 -1.49
N ALA A 122 -4.09 1.02 -0.27
CA ALA A 122 -5.08 0.84 0.78
C ALA A 122 -5.35 2.23 1.36
N CYS A 123 -6.62 2.58 1.42
CA CYS A 123 -7.05 3.79 2.09
C CYS A 123 -7.85 3.43 3.33
N PHE A 124 -7.69 4.19 4.39
CA PHE A 124 -8.63 4.18 5.49
C PHE A 124 -8.96 5.60 5.93
N ASP A 125 -10.24 5.80 6.25
CA ASP A 125 -10.79 7.05 6.71
C ASP A 125 -11.21 6.88 8.15
N LEU A 126 -10.55 7.59 9.06
CA LEU A 126 -10.92 7.69 10.46
C LEU A 126 -11.98 8.79 10.59
N HIS A 127 -13.21 8.40 10.91
CA HIS A 127 -14.34 9.34 10.98
C HIS A 127 -14.25 10.22 12.22
N GLY A 128 -14.57 11.50 12.06
CA GLY A 128 -14.56 12.47 13.15
C GLY A 128 -13.90 13.79 12.83
N THR A 129 -13.85 14.64 13.85
CA THR A 129 -13.17 15.93 13.82
C THR A 129 -11.76 15.78 14.38
N TRP A 130 -10.78 15.80 13.49
CA TRP A 130 -9.39 15.54 13.85
C TRP A 130 -8.50 16.70 13.45
N THR A 131 -7.61 17.11 14.34
CA THR A 131 -6.51 18.02 13.99
C THR A 131 -5.30 17.20 13.61
N THR A 132 -4.85 17.33 12.36
CA THR A 132 -3.63 16.64 11.88
C THR A 132 -2.90 17.50 10.85
N ARG A 133 -1.64 17.17 10.59
CA ARG A 133 -0.87 17.75 9.49
C ARG A 133 -0.97 16.85 8.28
N ALA A 134 -1.33 17.41 7.12
CA ALA A 134 -1.21 16.70 5.86
C ALA A 134 0.27 16.39 5.61
N GLN A 135 0.60 15.13 5.34
CA GLN A 135 1.98 14.72 5.14
C GLN A 135 2.10 13.61 4.12
N THR A 136 3.28 13.51 3.53
CA THR A 136 3.67 12.42 2.63
C THR A 136 4.99 11.84 3.13
N ILE A 137 5.00 10.54 3.42
CA ILE A 137 6.16 9.82 3.95
C ILE A 137 6.58 8.80 2.89
N GLN A 138 7.80 8.96 2.37
CA GLN A 138 8.45 7.96 1.54
C GLN A 138 9.12 6.92 2.45
N VAL A 139 8.71 5.66 2.33
CA VAL A 139 9.28 4.53 3.09
C VAL A 139 10.59 4.03 2.46
N ARG A 140 10.84 4.40 1.19
CA ARG A 140 12.07 4.06 0.46
C ARG A 140 13.29 4.75 1.10
N GLY A 141 14.12 3.96 1.76
CA GLY A 141 15.41 4.40 2.30
C GLY A 141 15.77 3.79 3.65
N LYS A 142 14.79 3.35 4.44
CA LYS A 142 15.05 2.78 5.79
C LYS A 142 14.85 1.27 5.89
N GLN A 143 14.09 0.65 4.98
CA GLN A 143 13.60 -0.73 5.14
C GLN A 143 13.53 -1.45 3.78
N ALA A 144 14.63 -2.09 3.37
CA ALA A 144 14.68 -2.89 2.14
C ALA A 144 13.62 -4.01 2.18
N GLY A 145 12.89 -4.21 1.08
CA GLY A 145 11.85 -5.25 0.98
C GLY A 145 10.48 -4.87 1.54
N CYS A 146 10.30 -3.67 2.12
CA CYS A 146 8.99 -3.24 2.62
C CYS A 146 7.94 -3.16 1.48
N PRO A 147 6.75 -3.78 1.65
CA PRO A 147 5.69 -3.75 0.66
C PRO A 147 5.11 -2.34 0.46
N VAL A 148 5.07 -1.54 1.52
CA VAL A 148 4.59 -0.15 1.52
C VAL A 148 5.73 0.78 1.09
N GLN A 149 5.46 1.68 0.15
CA GLN A 149 6.44 2.63 -0.37
C GLN A 149 6.13 4.07 0.00
N LEU A 150 4.84 4.40 0.07
CA LEU A 150 4.36 5.74 0.27
C LEU A 150 3.19 5.74 1.24
N ILE A 151 3.17 6.72 2.13
CA ILE A 151 2.07 6.96 3.06
C ILE A 151 1.69 8.43 2.93
N GLN A 152 0.41 8.70 2.77
CA GLN A 152 -0.13 10.05 2.72
C GLN A 152 -1.22 10.20 3.77
N THR A 153 -1.16 11.27 4.55
CA THR A 153 -2.26 11.66 5.44
C THR A 153 -2.90 12.94 4.93
N GLY A 154 -4.23 12.94 4.88
CA GLY A 154 -5.02 14.10 4.48
C GLY A 154 -6.19 14.29 5.43
N GLN A 155 -6.48 15.54 5.76
CA GLN A 155 -7.63 15.90 6.59
C GLN A 155 -8.78 16.37 5.71
N HIS A 156 -9.97 15.86 6.00
CA HIS A 156 -11.23 16.35 5.51
C HIS A 156 -12.09 16.76 6.71
N GLY A 157 -13.07 17.65 6.54
CA GLY A 157 -13.82 18.22 7.67
C GLY A 157 -14.47 17.19 8.61
N THR A 158 -14.72 15.98 8.11
CA THR A 158 -15.41 14.89 8.83
C THR A 158 -14.60 13.60 8.96
N PHE A 159 -13.37 13.54 8.42
CA PHE A 159 -12.51 12.37 8.53
C PHE A 159 -11.04 12.69 8.26
N VAL A 160 -10.14 11.86 8.75
CA VAL A 160 -8.74 11.84 8.30
C VAL A 160 -8.50 10.61 7.45
N ARG A 161 -8.02 10.83 6.24
CA ARG A 161 -7.64 9.78 5.30
C ARG A 161 -6.17 9.47 5.42
N PHE A 162 -5.87 8.20 5.48
CA PHE A 162 -4.53 7.66 5.33
C PHE A 162 -4.52 6.79 4.08
N SER A 163 -3.61 7.10 3.16
CA SER A 163 -3.44 6.39 1.91
C SER A 163 -2.07 5.73 1.93
N LEU A 164 -2.03 4.41 1.87
CA LEU A 164 -0.82 3.63 1.79
C LEU A 164 -0.71 3.12 0.35
N VAL A 165 0.45 3.26 -0.27
CA VAL A 165 0.73 2.78 -1.64
C VAL A 165 2.00 1.95 -1.60
N GLY A 166 1.97 0.80 -2.27
CA GLY A 166 3.00 -0.21 -2.20
C GLY A 166 3.15 -1.04 -3.47
N LYS A 167 3.94 -2.12 -3.38
CA LYS A 167 4.06 -3.16 -4.42
C LYS A 167 3.01 -4.26 -4.24
N ALA A 168 2.70 -4.57 -2.99
CA ALA A 168 1.67 -5.51 -2.58
C ALA A 168 1.11 -4.97 -1.27
N LEU A 169 -0.21 -4.86 -1.16
CA LEU A 169 -0.84 -4.47 0.10
C LEU A 169 -1.78 -5.60 0.51
N PRO A 170 -1.35 -6.43 1.46
CA PRO A 170 -2.10 -7.60 1.85
C PRO A 170 -3.16 -7.21 2.91
N ARG A 171 -3.65 -8.19 3.66
CA ARG A 171 -4.70 -8.01 4.68
C ARG A 171 -4.37 -6.88 5.65
N ARG A 172 -5.38 -6.09 5.99
CA ARG A 172 -5.26 -4.97 6.93
C ARG A 172 -5.99 -5.25 8.24
N LEU A 173 -5.40 -4.80 9.33
CA LEU A 173 -6.01 -4.75 10.65
C LEU A 173 -5.72 -3.36 11.24
N ILE A 174 -6.74 -2.70 11.76
CA ILE A 174 -6.55 -1.47 12.54
C ILE A 174 -6.83 -1.81 13.99
N ARG A 175 -5.80 -1.68 14.81
CA ARG A 175 -5.88 -1.83 16.26
C ARG A 175 -5.65 -0.48 16.91
N TYR A 176 -6.08 -0.33 18.15
CA TYR A 176 -5.85 0.90 18.89
C TYR A 176 -5.52 0.61 20.35
N SER A 177 -4.73 1.49 20.93
CA SER A 177 -4.52 1.62 22.37
C SER A 177 -5.09 2.97 22.82
N PRO A 178 -5.11 3.31 24.12
CA PRO A 178 -5.55 4.62 24.58
C PRO A 178 -4.83 5.82 23.96
N THR A 179 -3.62 5.63 23.42
CA THR A 179 -2.75 6.71 22.94
C THR A 179 -2.30 6.54 21.49
N GLU A 180 -2.53 5.38 20.86
CA GLU A 180 -2.00 5.08 19.54
C GLU A 180 -3.01 4.32 18.67
N LEU A 181 -3.07 4.68 17.39
CA LEU A 181 -3.67 3.86 16.34
C LEU A 181 -2.55 3.06 15.67
N LEU A 182 -2.77 1.77 15.50
CA LEU A 182 -1.87 0.87 14.81
C LEU A 182 -2.55 0.38 13.53
N ILE A 183 -2.02 0.77 12.38
CA ILE A 183 -2.45 0.22 11.09
C ILE A 183 -1.45 -0.84 10.69
N ILE A 184 -1.91 -2.09 10.72
CA ILE A 184 -1.11 -3.27 10.50
C ILE A 184 -1.47 -3.84 9.13
N MET A 185 -0.45 -4.07 8.31
CA MET A 185 -0.56 -4.77 7.03
C MET A 185 0.26 -6.07 7.14
N GLU A 186 -0.39 -7.20 6.91
CA GLU A 186 0.23 -8.53 7.04
C GLU A 186 0.21 -9.26 5.71
N THR A 187 1.39 -9.61 5.19
CA THR A 187 1.50 -10.42 3.96
C THR A 187 1.22 -11.87 4.28
N ASP A 188 0.12 -12.43 3.74
CA ASP A 188 -0.12 -13.87 3.78
C ASP A 188 1.01 -14.58 3.00
N THR A 189 1.85 -15.31 3.73
CA THR A 189 3.00 -16.06 3.18
C THR A 189 2.59 -17.30 2.36
N ALA A 190 1.29 -17.52 2.08
CA ALA A 190 0.84 -18.64 1.27
C ALA A 190 1.09 -18.48 -0.24
N GLN A 191 1.49 -17.29 -0.72
CA GLN A 191 1.64 -17.05 -2.16
C GLN A 191 2.83 -16.16 -2.54
N ALA A 192 4.00 -16.52 -2.04
CA ALA A 192 5.27 -15.98 -2.55
C ALA A 192 6.40 -17.00 -2.43
N ALA A 193 6.24 -18.18 -3.05
CA ALA A 193 7.37 -18.95 -3.53
C ALA A 193 7.47 -18.72 -5.04
N PRO A 194 8.55 -18.12 -5.57
CA PRO A 194 8.83 -18.23 -6.99
C PRO A 194 9.04 -19.72 -7.27
N ALA A 195 8.28 -20.28 -8.22
CA ALA A 195 8.53 -21.63 -8.70
C ALA A 195 9.98 -21.68 -9.18
N ALA A 196 10.84 -22.34 -8.38
CA ALA A 196 12.15 -22.76 -8.81
C ALA A 196 11.92 -23.72 -9.98
N ARG A 197 12.00 -23.21 -11.20
CA ARG A 197 12.02 -24.01 -12.41
C ARG A 197 13.46 -24.45 -12.61
N THR A 198 13.87 -25.48 -11.86
CA THR A 198 14.93 -26.38 -12.29
C THR A 198 14.35 -27.25 -13.39
N ASP A 199 14.69 -26.95 -14.64
CA ASP A 199 14.69 -27.96 -15.70
C ASP A 199 15.92 -27.70 -16.59
N GLY A 200 16.64 -28.79 -16.82
CA GLY A 200 18.01 -28.79 -17.32
C GLY A 200 18.19 -28.21 -18.73
N LEU A 201 19.42 -27.77 -18.95
CA LEU A 201 20.05 -27.58 -20.25
C LEU A 201 19.73 -28.72 -21.23
N PRO A 202 19.78 -28.41 -22.53
CA PRO A 202 20.97 -28.89 -23.24
C PRO A 202 21.73 -27.76 -23.95
N ALA A 203 23.04 -27.94 -23.99
CA ALA A 203 23.99 -27.13 -24.73
C ALA A 203 23.76 -27.20 -26.24
N GLN A 204 23.81 -26.06 -26.93
CA GLN A 204 24.13 -25.99 -28.36
C GLN A 204 25.05 -24.79 -28.65
N THR A 205 26.32 -25.14 -28.87
CA THR A 205 27.24 -24.69 -29.92
C THR A 205 27.15 -23.25 -30.47
N ALA A 206 28.24 -22.51 -30.27
CA ALA A 206 28.55 -21.28 -31.00
C ALA A 206 28.82 -21.55 -32.50
N PRO A 207 28.67 -20.52 -33.34
CA PRO A 207 29.63 -20.30 -34.40
C PRO A 207 30.31 -18.93 -34.25
N ALA A 208 31.64 -18.95 -34.35
CA ALA A 208 32.47 -17.79 -34.63
C ALA A 208 32.34 -17.39 -36.11
N GLY A 209 32.39 -16.09 -36.40
CA GLY A 209 32.50 -15.61 -37.79
C GLY A 209 32.18 -14.12 -38.00
N ASP A 210 33.20 -13.29 -37.84
CA ASP A 210 33.55 -12.07 -38.61
C ASP A 210 32.49 -11.05 -39.08
N ARG A 211 32.49 -9.91 -38.36
CA ARG A 211 32.76 -8.52 -38.83
C ARG A 211 32.01 -7.94 -40.05
N ALA A 212 31.22 -6.90 -39.77
CA ALA A 212 31.32 -5.60 -40.45
C ALA A 212 30.81 -4.45 -39.54
N PRO A 213 31.53 -3.32 -39.39
CA PRO A 213 31.09 -2.18 -38.60
C PRO A 213 30.10 -1.29 -39.37
N ASN A 214 29.02 -0.89 -38.69
CA ASN A 214 28.00 0.03 -39.19
C ASN A 214 28.60 1.44 -39.40
N PRO A 215 28.50 2.05 -40.61
CA PRO A 215 29.21 3.29 -40.95
C PRO A 215 28.51 4.61 -40.54
N ASN A 216 27.42 4.59 -39.76
CA ASN A 216 26.60 5.80 -39.54
C ASN A 216 26.48 6.28 -38.08
N ILE A 217 27.58 6.37 -37.34
CA ILE A 217 27.64 7.19 -36.12
C ILE A 217 28.96 7.95 -36.07
N PRO A 218 28.98 9.28 -36.26
CA PRO A 218 30.18 10.08 -36.02
C PRO A 218 30.52 10.09 -34.52
N ALA A 219 31.79 9.78 -34.24
CA ALA A 219 32.39 9.79 -32.92
C ALA A 219 32.52 11.22 -32.38
N ALA A 220 31.93 11.49 -31.22
CA ALA A 220 32.23 12.67 -30.42
C ALA A 220 33.47 12.39 -29.56
N SER A 221 34.65 12.60 -30.13
CA SER A 221 35.90 12.73 -29.38
C SER A 221 35.97 14.13 -28.79
N GLY A 222 36.17 14.21 -27.47
CA GLY A 222 35.96 15.42 -26.68
C GLY A 222 37.13 16.39 -26.62
N GLN A 223 37.05 17.30 -25.65
CA GLN A 223 38.22 17.92 -25.05
C GLN A 223 37.85 18.58 -23.73
N ALA A 224 38.62 18.24 -22.70
CA ALA A 224 38.76 19.03 -21.49
C ALA A 224 39.53 20.31 -21.82
N ALA A 225 39.06 21.44 -21.31
CA ALA A 225 39.89 22.61 -21.03
C ALA A 225 39.19 23.48 -19.97
N SER A 226 39.74 23.45 -18.76
CA SER A 226 39.68 24.58 -17.83
C SER A 226 40.84 25.53 -18.21
N PRO A 227 40.66 26.85 -18.16
CA PRO A 227 41.42 27.57 -17.13
C PRO A 227 40.71 28.81 -16.53
N ALA A 228 41.08 29.06 -15.27
CA ALA A 228 41.39 30.35 -14.64
C ALA A 228 40.50 31.60 -14.85
N GLY A 229 39.87 32.04 -13.76
CA GLY A 229 40.17 33.32 -13.08
C GLY A 229 39.64 34.64 -13.65
N GLN A 230 38.76 35.32 -12.89
CA GLN A 230 38.72 36.78 -12.56
C GLN A 230 37.36 37.07 -11.89
N ALA A 231 37.28 37.42 -10.60
CA ALA A 231 37.53 38.72 -9.99
C ALA A 231 36.38 39.74 -10.15
N ALA A 232 35.82 40.14 -9.00
CA ALA A 232 35.21 41.43 -8.65
C ALA A 232 34.15 42.05 -9.58
N HIS A 233 32.90 42.16 -9.09
CA HIS A 233 32.31 43.39 -8.55
C HIS A 233 30.97 43.11 -7.87
#